data_AF-A0A316TSG3-F1
#
_entry.id   AF-A0A316TSG3-F1
#
_cell.length_a   1.000
_cell.length_b   1.000
_cell.length_c   1.000
_cell.angle_alpha   90.00
_cell.angle_beta   90.00
_cell.angle_gamma   90.00
#
_symmetry.space_group_name_H-M   'P 1'
#
loop_
_entity.id
_entity.type
_entity.pdbx_description
1 polymer ?
#
loop_
_entity_poly.entity_id
_entity_poly.type
_entity_poly.pdbx_seq_one_letter_code
_entity_poly.pdbx_strand_id
1 'polypeptide(L)'
;MKPLYAVAFGLVLIALGPTDPDPDVFDPLPDPLGWLFALIGLLGLGGSLEQRRLGVLRFLGATAFVISAALVVPAAARWVATDPSLGWAADVPRFAFFAVLSYELSSAALKHRATVAAVGFNLSALALLFVLIAPPLAFGGGLDGVGEAGEAAAQAVQLVLVVLFLVYGSKEWAGARPAEQTEPDQPG
;
A
#
# COMPACT_ATOMS: atom_id res chain seq x y z
N MET A 1 -0.09 18.58 -2.31
CA MET A 1 -1.03 17.56 -1.80
C MET A 1 -0.42 16.88 -0.59
N LYS A 2 -1.24 16.44 0.37
CA LYS A 2 -0.77 15.61 1.50
C LYS A 2 -0.47 14.20 0.96
N PRO A 3 0.77 13.72 0.99
CA PRO A 3 1.17 12.56 0.20
C PRO A 3 0.48 11.27 0.65
N LEU A 4 0.26 11.07 1.96
CA LEU A 4 -0.51 9.92 2.44
C LEU A 4 -1.97 9.92 2.00
N TYR A 5 -2.58 11.08 1.70
CA TYR A 5 -3.95 11.10 1.16
C TYR A 5 -3.98 10.56 -0.27
N ALA A 6 -2.95 10.83 -1.06
CA ALA A 6 -2.81 10.23 -2.38
C ALA A 6 -2.64 8.70 -2.26
N VAL A 7 -1.79 8.23 -1.35
CA VAL A 7 -1.64 6.78 -1.10
C VAL A 7 -2.95 6.15 -0.61
N ALA A 8 -3.66 6.80 0.31
CA ALA A 8 -4.95 6.33 0.82
C ALA A 8 -5.99 6.21 -0.29
N PHE A 9 -6.10 7.23 -1.14
CA PHE A 9 -7.02 7.21 -2.28
C PHE A 9 -6.66 6.11 -3.27
N GLY A 10 -5.36 5.93 -3.53
CA GLY A 10 -4.87 4.83 -4.34
C GLY A 10 -5.24 3.46 -3.79
N LEU A 11 -5.08 3.27 -2.47
CA LEU A 11 -5.44 2.02 -1.79
C LEU A 11 -6.94 1.76 -1.78
N VAL A 12 -7.78 2.80 -1.69
CA VAL A 12 -9.24 2.69 -1.83
C VAL A 12 -9.61 2.22 -3.23
N LEU A 13 -9.00 2.78 -4.28
CA LEU A 13 -9.25 2.34 -5.65
C LEU A 13 -8.85 0.87 -5.86
N ILE A 14 -7.66 0.48 -5.38
CA ILE A 14 -7.23 -0.93 -5.38
C ILE A 14 -8.19 -1.82 -4.58
N ALA A 15 -8.79 -1.30 -3.50
CA ALA A 15 -9.74 -2.07 -2.68
C ALA A 15 -11.09 -2.29 -3.36
N LEU A 16 -11.52 -1.34 -4.19
CA LEU A 16 -12.79 -1.46 -4.90
C LEU A 16 -12.77 -2.60 -5.92
N GLY A 17 -11.58 -2.90 -6.48
CA GLY A 17 -11.43 -3.91 -7.51
C GLY A 17 -12.24 -3.55 -8.77
N PRO A 18 -12.19 -4.39 -9.81
CA PRO A 18 -12.88 -4.12 -11.08
C PRO A 18 -14.39 -3.93 -10.87
N THR A 19 -14.95 -2.95 -11.59
CA THR A 19 -16.36 -2.57 -11.55
C THR A 19 -17.25 -3.69 -12.07
N ASP A 20 -16.72 -4.51 -13.00
CA ASP A 20 -17.35 -5.73 -13.51
C ASP A 20 -16.50 -6.94 -13.10
N PRO A 21 -17.07 -7.93 -12.39
CA PRO A 21 -16.35 -9.14 -11.99
C PRO A 21 -16.06 -10.11 -13.15
N ASP A 22 -16.61 -9.87 -14.36
CA ASP A 22 -16.36 -10.73 -15.52
C ASP A 22 -14.89 -10.58 -16.02
N PRO A 23 -14.08 -11.65 -16.02
CA PRO A 23 -12.69 -11.60 -16.48
C PRO A 23 -12.53 -11.27 -17.97
N ASP A 24 -13.60 -11.28 -18.76
CA ASP A 24 -13.57 -10.89 -20.17
C ASP A 24 -13.75 -9.39 -20.41
N VAL A 25 -14.05 -8.61 -19.37
CA VAL A 25 -14.23 -7.16 -19.45
C VAL A 25 -12.93 -6.45 -19.09
N PHE A 26 -12.46 -5.60 -20.01
CA PHE A 26 -11.32 -4.73 -19.76
C PHE A 26 -11.74 -3.60 -18.80
N ASP A 27 -11.28 -3.64 -17.55
CA ASP A 27 -11.48 -2.55 -16.58
C ASP A 27 -10.15 -2.09 -15.93
N PRO A 28 -9.55 -1.00 -16.41
CA PRO A 28 -8.33 -0.42 -15.84
C PRO A 28 -8.59 0.50 -14.64
N LEU A 29 -9.84 0.79 -14.31
CA LEU A 29 -10.22 1.97 -13.56
C LEU A 29 -9.86 1.93 -12.07
N PRO A 30 -9.94 0.79 -11.36
CA PRO A 30 -9.58 0.73 -9.94
C PRO A 30 -8.08 0.45 -9.72
N ASP A 31 -7.51 -0.50 -10.45
CA ASP A 31 -6.22 -1.09 -10.09
C ASP A 31 -5.00 -0.27 -10.56
N PRO A 32 -4.77 -0.07 -11.88
CA PRO A 32 -3.68 0.79 -12.36
C PRO A 32 -3.77 2.22 -11.87
N LEU A 33 -4.98 2.78 -11.81
CA LEU A 33 -5.19 4.14 -11.34
C LEU A 33 -4.87 4.26 -9.85
N GLY A 34 -5.26 3.27 -9.05
CA GLY A 34 -4.93 3.24 -7.63
C GLY A 34 -3.41 3.21 -7.38
N TRP A 35 -2.68 2.42 -8.17
CA TRP A 35 -1.21 2.41 -8.12
C TRP A 35 -0.58 3.73 -8.56
N LEU A 36 -1.13 4.40 -9.57
CA LEU A 36 -0.66 5.73 -9.97
C LEU A 36 -0.74 6.72 -8.80
N PHE A 37 -1.85 6.73 -8.06
CA PHE A 37 -2.00 7.56 -6.86
C PHE A 37 -1.03 7.17 -5.74
N ALA A 38 -0.81 5.87 -5.53
CA ALA A 38 0.16 5.38 -4.55
C ALA A 38 1.59 5.84 -4.89
N LEU A 39 1.99 5.79 -6.16
CA LEU A 39 3.30 6.27 -6.64
C LEU A 39 3.43 7.79 -6.52
N ILE A 40 2.39 8.56 -6.84
CA ILE A 40 2.37 10.02 -6.62
C ILE A 40 2.54 10.35 -5.14
N GLY A 41 1.86 9.61 -4.26
CA GLY A 41 2.04 9.74 -2.81
C GLY A 41 3.46 9.42 -2.36
N LEU A 42 4.07 8.36 -2.91
CA LEU A 42 5.46 8.01 -2.62
C LEU A 42 6.45 9.11 -3.05
N LEU A 43 6.22 9.76 -4.20
CA LEU A 43 7.05 10.88 -4.64
C LEU A 43 7.02 12.03 -3.61
N GLY A 44 5.85 12.32 -3.05
CA GLY A 44 5.71 13.33 -1.99
C GLY A 44 6.30 12.93 -0.64
N LEU A 45 6.48 11.63 -0.37
CA LEU A 45 7.14 11.12 0.84
C LEU A 45 8.68 11.14 0.75
N GLY A 46 9.25 11.41 -0.43
CA GLY A 46 10.69 11.29 -0.67
C GLY A 46 11.59 12.13 0.26
N GLY A 47 11.07 13.21 0.85
CA GLY A 47 11.81 14.02 1.83
C GLY A 47 11.73 13.52 3.28
N SER A 48 10.81 12.60 3.59
CA SER A 48 10.53 12.14 4.95
C SER A 48 11.03 10.72 5.25
N LEU A 49 11.29 9.92 4.22
CA LEU A 49 11.72 8.52 4.35
C LEU A 49 13.22 8.34 4.11
N GLU A 50 13.78 7.19 4.51
CA GLU A 50 15.20 6.92 4.32
C GLU A 50 15.54 6.62 2.85
N GLN A 51 16.58 7.29 2.33
CA GLN A 51 16.97 7.21 0.92
C GLN A 51 17.22 5.78 0.42
N ARG A 52 17.82 4.93 1.27
CA ARG A 52 18.07 3.51 0.93
C ARG A 52 16.78 2.75 0.66
N ARG A 53 15.74 3.00 1.45
CA ARG A 53 14.46 2.27 1.37
C ARG A 53 13.51 2.91 0.36
N LEU A 54 13.69 4.19 0.04
CA LEU A 54 13.00 4.83 -1.09
C LEU A 54 13.30 4.12 -2.42
N GLY A 55 14.54 3.66 -2.64
CA GLY A 55 14.87 2.86 -3.82
C GLY A 55 14.07 1.55 -3.89
N VAL A 56 13.97 0.85 -2.76
CA VAL A 56 13.18 -0.40 -2.64
C VAL A 56 11.70 -0.13 -2.84
N LEU A 57 11.13 0.91 -2.23
CA LEU A 57 9.73 1.29 -2.39
C LEU A 57 9.39 1.65 -3.84
N ARG A 58 10.27 2.37 -4.52
CA ARG A 58 10.08 2.69 -5.95
C ARG A 58 10.11 1.43 -6.80
N PHE A 59 11.06 0.53 -6.56
CA PHE A 59 11.13 -0.74 -7.27
C PHE A 59 9.88 -1.59 -7.05
N LEU A 60 9.46 -1.78 -5.80
CA LEU A 60 8.27 -2.56 -5.46
C LEU A 60 7.00 -1.92 -6.02
N GLY A 61 6.83 -0.61 -5.86
CA GLY A 61 5.66 0.11 -6.37
C GLY A 61 5.60 0.12 -7.89
N ALA A 62 6.73 0.31 -8.58
CA ALA A 62 6.79 0.21 -10.05
C ALA A 62 6.49 -1.21 -10.53
N THR A 63 7.04 -2.23 -9.87
CA THR A 63 6.78 -3.63 -10.20
C THR A 63 5.30 -3.95 -10.02
N ALA A 64 4.70 -3.53 -8.90
CA ALA A 64 3.29 -3.76 -8.64
C ALA A 64 2.38 -3.00 -9.61
N PHE A 65 2.74 -1.77 -10.00
CA PHE A 65 2.04 -1.03 -11.05
C PHE A 65 2.11 -1.75 -12.40
N VAL A 66 3.29 -2.25 -12.79
CA VAL A 66 3.46 -2.99 -14.06
C VAL A 66 2.64 -4.27 -14.07
N ILE A 67 2.65 -5.03 -12.97
CA ILE A 67 1.83 -6.23 -12.82
C ILE A 67 0.35 -5.87 -12.88
N SER A 68 -0.08 -4.88 -12.11
CA SER A 68 -1.46 -4.40 -12.10
C SER A 68 -1.92 -3.98 -13.50
N ALA A 69 -1.10 -3.23 -14.24
CA ALA A 69 -1.38 -2.83 -15.61
C ALA A 69 -1.45 -4.03 -16.58
N ALA A 70 -0.58 -5.02 -16.40
CA ALA A 70 -0.60 -6.24 -17.21
C ALA A 70 -1.86 -7.08 -16.94
N LEU A 71 -2.30 -7.16 -15.69
CA LEU A 71 -3.48 -7.94 -15.28
C LEU A 71 -4.81 -7.34 -15.74
N VAL A 72 -4.84 -6.07 -16.18
CA VAL A 72 -6.03 -5.51 -16.86
C VAL A 72 -6.31 -6.24 -18.18
N VAL A 73 -5.28 -6.80 -18.83
CA VAL A 73 -5.48 -7.54 -20.08
C VAL A 73 -6.16 -8.88 -19.76
N PRO A 74 -7.37 -9.16 -20.28
CA PRO A 74 -8.12 -10.38 -19.96
C PRO A 74 -7.34 -11.68 -20.16
N ALA A 75 -6.50 -11.74 -21.21
CA ALA A 75 -5.65 -12.90 -21.47
C ALA A 75 -4.60 -13.15 -20.38
N ALA A 76 -4.03 -12.09 -19.81
CA ALA A 76 -3.07 -12.19 -18.71
C ALA A 76 -3.77 -12.58 -17.40
N ALA A 77 -4.93 -11.98 -17.11
CA ALA A 77 -5.75 -12.34 -15.95
C ALA A 77 -6.15 -13.82 -15.97
N ARG A 78 -6.65 -14.31 -17.11
CA ARG A 78 -7.00 -15.74 -17.27
C ARG A 78 -5.79 -16.65 -17.12
N TRP A 79 -4.62 -16.25 -17.63
CA TRP A 79 -3.39 -17.04 -17.47
C TRP A 79 -2.99 -17.14 -16.00
N VAL A 80 -3.02 -16.04 -15.26
CA VAL A 80 -2.73 -16.04 -13.81
C VAL A 80 -3.76 -16.86 -13.03
N ALA A 81 -5.03 -16.87 -13.44
CA ALA A 81 -6.06 -17.68 -12.82
C ALA A 81 -5.89 -19.21 -13.01
N THR A 82 -4.98 -19.66 -13.88
CA THR A 82 -4.72 -21.10 -14.08
C THR A 82 -3.99 -21.75 -12.91
N ASP A 83 -3.23 -20.98 -12.12
CA ASP A 83 -2.44 -21.48 -10.99
C ASP A 83 -2.50 -20.47 -9.83
N PRO A 84 -3.04 -20.86 -8.66
CA PRO A 84 -3.08 -20.00 -7.48
C PRO A 84 -1.72 -19.40 -7.07
N SER A 85 -0.62 -20.10 -7.35
CA SER A 85 0.74 -19.62 -7.05
C SER A 85 1.13 -18.40 -7.89
N LEU A 86 0.63 -18.28 -9.12
CA LEU A 86 0.83 -17.10 -9.98
C LEU A 86 0.07 -15.90 -9.43
N GLY A 87 -1.17 -16.11 -8.95
CA GLY A 87 -1.98 -15.06 -8.32
C GLY A 87 -1.27 -14.49 -7.09
N TRP A 88 -0.79 -15.38 -6.20
CA TRP A 88 0.01 -14.97 -5.05
C TRP A 88 1.28 -14.22 -5.47
N ALA A 89 2.05 -14.76 -6.42
CA ALA A 89 3.30 -14.14 -6.86
C ALA A 89 3.10 -12.74 -7.46
N ALA A 90 1.98 -12.52 -8.16
CA ALA A 90 1.59 -11.23 -8.69
C ALA A 90 1.28 -10.20 -7.59
N ASP A 91 0.75 -10.64 -6.45
CA ASP A 91 0.43 -9.81 -5.29
C ASP A 91 1.63 -9.52 -4.37
N VAL A 92 2.71 -10.32 -4.44
CA VAL A 92 3.90 -10.16 -3.58
C VAL A 92 4.45 -8.73 -3.62
N PRO A 93 4.68 -8.10 -4.80
CA PRO A 93 5.19 -6.73 -4.85
C PRO A 93 4.26 -5.72 -4.18
N ARG A 94 2.94 -5.92 -4.26
CA ARG A 94 1.93 -5.07 -3.60
C ARG A 94 2.06 -5.13 -2.09
N PHE A 95 2.02 -6.33 -1.51
CA PHE A 95 2.09 -6.48 -0.07
C PHE A 95 3.46 -6.08 0.48
N ALA A 96 4.54 -6.41 -0.22
CA ALA A 96 5.89 -5.99 0.14
C ALA A 96 6.04 -4.47 0.15
N PHE A 97 5.47 -3.78 -0.86
CA PHE A 97 5.47 -2.32 -0.91
C PHE A 97 4.82 -1.71 0.34
N PHE A 98 3.60 -2.14 0.67
CA PHE A 98 2.89 -1.60 1.84
C PHE A 98 3.55 -2.00 3.17
N ALA A 99 4.19 -3.17 3.25
CA ALA A 99 4.90 -3.61 4.45
C ALA A 99 6.11 -2.71 4.72
N VAL A 100 6.92 -2.46 3.68
CA VAL A 100 8.10 -1.58 3.78
C VAL A 100 7.66 -0.14 4.05
N LEU A 101 6.60 0.34 3.38
CA LEU A 101 6.09 1.70 3.58
C LEU A 101 5.60 1.91 5.02
N SER A 102 4.87 0.93 5.56
CA SER A 102 4.37 0.98 6.93
C SER A 102 5.52 0.97 7.93
N TYR A 103 6.53 0.11 7.73
CA TYR A 103 7.72 0.12 8.58
C TYR A 103 8.45 1.47 8.57
N GLU A 104 8.59 2.09 7.40
CA GLU A 104 9.22 3.41 7.28
C GLU A 104 8.42 4.51 7.97
N LEU A 105 7.09 4.51 7.81
CA LEU A 105 6.21 5.46 8.48
C LEU A 105 6.21 5.25 10.00
N SER A 106 6.33 4.00 10.46
CA SER A 106 6.51 3.69 11.88
C SER A 106 7.80 4.32 12.42
N SER A 107 8.90 4.14 11.70
CA SER A 107 10.21 4.69 12.06
C SER A 107 10.20 6.23 12.06
N ALA A 108 9.56 6.86 11.06
CA ALA A 108 9.37 8.30 11.01
C ALA A 108 8.51 8.81 12.18
N ALA A 109 7.42 8.13 12.50
CA ALA A 109 6.56 8.47 13.63
C ALA A 109 7.31 8.38 14.97
N LEU A 110 8.15 7.36 15.18
CA LEU A 110 8.99 7.22 16.38
C LEU A 110 9.98 8.37 16.54
N LYS A 111 10.63 8.81 15.45
CA LYS A 111 11.54 9.97 15.46
C LYS A 111 10.83 11.25 15.95
N HIS A 112 9.52 11.35 15.72
CA HIS A 112 8.66 12.45 16.18
C HIS A 112 7.87 12.14 17.47
N ARG A 113 8.21 11.07 18.19
CA ARG A 113 7.53 10.64 19.44
C ARG A 113 6.04 10.34 19.29
N ALA A 114 5.57 10.06 18.08
CA ALA A 114 4.19 9.68 17.79
C ALA A 114 3.98 8.16 17.97
N THR A 115 4.01 7.70 19.23
CA THR A 115 4.03 6.26 19.58
C THR A 115 2.81 5.48 19.08
N VAL A 116 1.60 6.04 19.19
CA VAL A 116 0.36 5.39 18.73
C VAL A 116 0.39 5.16 17.21
N ALA A 117 0.85 6.16 16.44
CA ALA A 117 1.00 6.05 15.00
C ALA A 117 2.07 4.99 14.65
N ALA A 118 3.19 5.01 15.35
CA ALA A 118 4.28 4.06 15.15
C ALA A 118 3.84 2.62 15.38
N VAL A 119 3.10 2.35 16.46
CA VAL A 119 2.58 1.01 16.76
C VAL A 119 1.59 0.57 15.69
N GLY A 120 0.66 1.44 15.28
CA GLY A 120 -0.30 1.12 14.22
C GLY A 120 0.38 0.69 12.92
N PHE A 121 1.33 1.50 12.44
CA PHE A 121 2.07 1.17 11.23
C PHE A 121 2.98 -0.06 11.37
N ASN A 122 3.60 -0.28 12.53
CA ASN A 122 4.43 -1.46 12.74
C ASN A 122 3.59 -2.75 12.77
N LEU A 123 2.41 -2.72 13.40
CA LEU A 123 1.48 -3.84 13.39
C LEU A 123 0.97 -4.12 11.98
N SER A 124 0.66 -3.08 11.19
CA SER A 124 0.31 -3.26 9.77
C SER A 124 1.45 -3.88 8.97
N ALA A 125 2.70 -3.47 9.20
CA ALA A 125 3.86 -4.07 8.55
C ALA A 125 3.99 -5.56 8.88
N LEU A 126 3.84 -5.93 10.16
CA LEU A 126 3.89 -7.34 10.60
C LEU A 126 2.73 -8.16 10.02
N ALA A 127 1.51 -7.61 10.00
CA ALA A 127 0.35 -8.27 9.39
C ALA A 127 0.57 -8.51 7.89
N LEU A 128 1.13 -7.55 7.16
CA LEU A 128 1.47 -7.72 5.74
C LEU A 128 2.58 -8.74 5.50
N LEU A 129 3.57 -8.81 6.39
CA LEU A 129 4.58 -9.88 6.34
C LEU A 129 3.94 -11.24 6.57
N PHE A 130 3.00 -11.35 7.50
CA PHE A 130 2.21 -12.57 7.70
C PHE A 130 1.42 -12.94 6.43
N VAL A 131 0.73 -11.99 5.80
CA VAL A 131 0.01 -12.20 4.53
C VAL A 131 0.94 -12.71 3.43
N LEU A 132 2.16 -12.19 3.33
CA LEU A 132 3.15 -12.64 2.35
C LEU A 132 3.57 -14.11 2.53
N ILE A 133 3.74 -14.55 3.78
CA ILE A 133 4.20 -15.91 4.10
C ILE A 133 3.06 -16.92 4.24
N ALA A 134 1.83 -16.46 4.44
CA ALA A 134 0.69 -17.35 4.70
C ALA A 134 0.45 -18.36 3.56
N PRO A 135 0.46 -18.00 2.26
CA PRO A 135 0.23 -18.97 1.19
C PRO A 135 1.33 -20.03 1.08
N PRO A 136 2.64 -19.71 1.13
CA PRO A 136 3.68 -20.74 1.24
C PRO A 136 3.53 -21.67 2.45
N LEU A 137 3.05 -21.16 3.59
CA LEU A 137 2.84 -21.97 4.79
C LEU A 137 1.60 -22.88 4.67
N ALA A 138 0.52 -22.39 4.07
CA ALA A 138 -0.69 -23.17 3.82
C ALA A 138 -0.44 -24.27 2.78
N PHE A 139 0.07 -23.89 1.59
CA PHE A 139 0.24 -24.82 0.47
C PHE A 139 1.51 -25.66 0.56
N GLY A 140 2.60 -25.11 1.09
CA GLY A 140 3.89 -25.80 1.21
C GLY A 140 4.12 -26.48 2.56
N GLY A 141 3.52 -25.95 3.63
CA GLY A 141 3.69 -26.46 5.01
C GLY A 141 2.55 -27.33 5.51
N GLY A 142 1.42 -27.41 4.79
CA GLY A 142 0.25 -28.20 5.18
C GLY A 142 -0.45 -27.70 6.45
N LEU A 143 -0.32 -26.39 6.75
CA LEU A 143 -0.96 -25.79 7.92
C LEU A 143 -2.38 -25.36 7.58
N ASP A 144 -3.34 -26.19 7.95
CA ASP A 144 -4.77 -25.93 7.76
C ASP A 144 -5.19 -24.59 8.42
N GLY A 145 -6.00 -23.80 7.72
CA GLY A 145 -6.53 -22.51 8.20
C GLY A 145 -5.60 -21.30 8.07
N VAL A 146 -4.30 -21.49 7.79
CA VAL A 146 -3.36 -20.36 7.59
C VAL A 146 -3.70 -19.54 6.34
N GLY A 147 -4.20 -20.19 5.29
CA GLY A 147 -4.64 -19.51 4.06
C GLY A 147 -5.78 -18.53 4.33
N GLU A 148 -6.88 -19.01 4.94
CA GLU A 148 -8.04 -18.19 5.30
C GLU A 148 -7.67 -17.05 6.26
N ALA A 149 -6.80 -17.34 7.24
CA ALA A 149 -6.29 -16.31 8.15
C ALA A 149 -5.47 -15.25 7.42
N GLY A 150 -4.67 -15.65 6.42
CA GLY A 150 -3.91 -14.74 5.56
C GLY A 150 -4.82 -13.83 4.73
N GLU A 151 -5.87 -14.37 4.13
CA GLU A 151 -6.87 -13.60 3.37
C GLU A 151 -7.60 -12.59 4.26
N ALA A 152 -8.08 -13.03 5.43
CA ALA A 152 -8.73 -12.16 6.40
C ALA A 152 -7.79 -11.05 6.89
N ALA A 153 -6.52 -11.39 7.16
CA ALA A 153 -5.51 -10.41 7.55
C ALA A 153 -5.23 -9.39 6.43
N ALA A 154 -5.20 -9.81 5.17
CA ALA A 154 -5.00 -8.93 4.01
C ALA A 154 -6.11 -7.89 3.89
N GLN A 155 -7.38 -8.31 4.02
CA GLN A 155 -8.52 -7.42 4.00
C GLN A 155 -8.51 -6.44 5.19
N ALA A 156 -8.27 -6.96 6.40
CA ALA A 156 -8.25 -6.16 7.61
C ALA A 156 -7.13 -5.10 7.58
N VAL A 157 -5.91 -5.49 7.20
CA VAL A 157 -4.78 -4.56 7.16
C VAL A 157 -4.94 -3.50 6.09
N GLN A 158 -5.57 -3.82 4.96
CA GLN A 158 -5.86 -2.85 3.91
C GLN A 158 -6.80 -1.75 4.42
N LEU A 159 -7.88 -2.11 5.12
CA LEU A 159 -8.79 -1.13 5.74
C LEU A 159 -8.07 -0.30 6.81
N VAL A 160 -7.28 -0.95 7.68
CA VAL A 160 -6.50 -0.25 8.71
C VAL A 160 -5.53 0.75 8.08
N LEU A 161 -4.84 0.39 7.00
CA LEU A 161 -3.92 1.30 6.31
C LEU A 161 -4.62 2.50 5.70
N VAL A 162 -5.80 2.32 5.07
CA VAL A 162 -6.61 3.45 4.60
C VAL A 162 -6.88 4.42 5.76
N VAL A 163 -7.36 3.91 6.90
CA VAL A 163 -7.66 4.73 8.07
C VAL A 163 -6.39 5.42 8.59
N LEU A 164 -5.29 4.71 8.77
CA LEU A 164 -4.03 5.27 9.26
C LEU A 164 -3.50 6.37 8.33
N PHE A 165 -3.54 6.16 7.02
CA PHE A 165 -3.10 7.16 6.04
C PHE A 165 -3.98 8.41 6.04
N LEU A 166 -5.30 8.28 6.22
CA LEU A 166 -6.22 9.41 6.34
C LEU A 166 -6.06 10.17 7.67
N VAL A 167 -5.91 9.46 8.79
CA VAL A 167 -5.74 10.06 10.12
C VAL A 167 -4.41 10.80 10.23
N TYR A 168 -3.32 10.20 9.74
CA TYR A 168 -1.97 10.76 9.88
C TYR A 168 -1.46 11.53 8.67
N GLY A 169 -2.21 11.61 7.57
CA GLY A 169 -1.73 12.24 6.34
C GLY A 169 -1.53 13.76 6.39
N SER A 170 -1.99 14.42 7.45
CA SER A 170 -1.68 15.83 7.70
C SER A 170 -0.39 16.06 8.50
N LYS A 171 0.28 15.00 8.95
CA LYS A 171 1.46 15.12 9.81
C LYS A 171 2.73 15.41 8.99
N GLU A 172 3.56 16.29 9.52
CA GLU A 172 4.81 16.72 8.86
C GLU A 172 5.81 15.57 8.67
N TRP A 173 5.90 14.67 9.67
CA TRP A 173 6.72 13.45 9.56
C TRP A 173 6.21 12.47 8.50
N ALA A 174 4.99 12.67 8.01
CA ALA A 174 4.39 11.96 6.89
C ALA A 174 4.41 12.77 5.59
N GLY A 175 5.30 13.76 5.47
CA GLY A 175 5.52 14.55 4.25
C GLY A 175 4.49 15.65 3.99
N ALA A 176 3.60 15.96 4.95
CA ALA A 176 2.77 17.15 4.86
C ALA A 176 3.65 18.41 5.00
N ARG A 177 3.43 19.42 4.16
CA ARG A 177 4.10 20.71 4.31
C ARG A 177 3.56 21.44 5.55
N PRO A 178 4.41 22.15 6.31
CA PRO A 178 3.96 23.07 7.33
C PRO A 178 2.98 24.07 6.71
N ALA A 179 1.90 24.41 7.42
CA ALA A 179 1.04 25.51 6.98
C ALA A 179 1.90 26.78 6.93
N GLU A 180 1.97 27.44 5.77
CA GLU A 180 2.53 28.79 5.67
C GLU A 180 1.82 29.64 6.72
N GLN A 181 2.57 30.10 7.72
CA GLN A 181 2.09 31.09 8.66
C GLN A 181 1.86 32.36 7.85
N THR A 182 0.60 32.67 7.55
CA THR A 182 0.22 33.99 7.05
C THR A 182 0.57 34.98 8.16
N GLU A 183 1.72 35.63 8.02
CA GLU A 183 2.15 36.71 8.91
C GLU A 183 1.04 37.77 8.87
N PRO A 184 0.44 38.15 10.03
CA PRO A 184 -0.60 39.16 10.03
C PRO A 184 0.05 40.48 9.59
N ASP A 185 -0.41 40.97 8.43
CA ASP A 185 -0.15 42.30 7.90
C ASP A 185 -0.25 43.31 9.05
N GLN A 186 0.88 43.84 9.52
CA GLN A 186 0.90 44.89 10.53
C GLN A 186 0.46 46.19 9.86
N PRO A 187 -0.70 46.79 10.23
CA PRO A 187 -0.99 48.14 9.80
C PRO A 187 -0.02 49.09 10.50
N GLY A 188 0.76 49.84 9.70
CA GLY A 188 1.63 50.93 10.14
C GLY A 188 0.90 52.21 10.49
#